data_AF-A0A2G5DU28-F1
#
_entry.id   AF-A0A2G5DU28-F1
#
_cell.length_a   1.000
_cell.length_b   1.000
_cell.length_c   1.000
_cell.angle_alpha   90.00
_cell.angle_beta   90.00
_cell.angle_gamma   90.00
#
_symmetry.space_group_name_H-M   'P 1'
#
loop_
_entity.id
_entity.type
_entity.pdbx_description
1 polymer ?
#
loop_
_entity_poly.entity_id
_entity_poly.type
_entity_poly.pdbx_seq_one_letter_code
_entity_poly.pdbx_strand_id
1 'polypeptide(L)'
;MDSNDMSESFERFPVGTKVQAVWSEDGEWYDATIESHTPNGYYVTYNEWGNREEVDPGNVRAIEEGAVNTLLVAEKQAEATKQAIKRKIAQAAVVDVQSRTLPAKLRIEPDDPEDVKIAKRKKIHAFKSKVRFEQLEVTQNKRQNAWQQFQTTKGRAKKVGFFSGRKRESIFKSPDDPKGKVGVTGSGKGLTEFQRREKHLHLKAGGADSEE
;
A
#
# COMPACT_ATOMS: atom_id res chain seq x y z
N MET A 1 39.75 44.60 33.61
CA MET A 1 40.47 44.20 32.38
C MET A 1 41.33 43.03 32.80
N ASP A 2 41.30 41.85 32.19
CA ASP A 2 41.39 41.58 30.75
C ASP A 2 40.66 40.28 30.35
N SER A 3 39.86 40.43 29.29
CA SER A 3 39.65 39.52 28.16
C SER A 3 39.63 38.01 28.40
N ASN A 4 38.40 37.51 28.59
CA ASN A 4 38.03 36.12 28.31
C ASN A 4 38.21 35.86 26.81
N ASP A 5 39.37 35.30 26.43
CA ASP A 5 39.70 34.79 25.10
C ASP A 5 38.69 33.68 24.73
N MET A 6 37.60 34.07 24.08
CA MET A 6 36.71 33.14 23.37
C MET A 6 37.42 32.72 22.10
N SER A 7 38.38 31.80 22.23
CA SER A 7 38.78 30.95 21.13
C SER A 7 37.60 30.02 20.81
N GLU A 8 36.61 30.53 20.09
CA GLU A 8 35.72 29.71 19.27
C GLU A 8 36.64 28.84 18.43
N SER A 9 36.70 27.56 18.77
CA SER A 9 37.30 26.53 17.95
C SER A 9 36.46 26.41 16.68
N PHE A 10 36.66 27.34 15.73
CA PHE A 10 36.12 27.22 14.39
C PHE A 10 36.69 25.94 13.79
N GLU A 11 35.85 24.92 13.69
CA GLU A 11 36.18 23.68 12.99
C GLU A 11 36.59 24.04 11.56
N ARG A 12 37.90 23.93 11.29
CA ARG A 12 38.46 24.31 10.00
C ARG A 12 37.97 23.32 8.95
N PHE A 13 37.24 23.79 7.95
CA PHE A 13 36.75 22.93 6.87
C PHE A 13 37.94 22.32 6.11
N PRO A 14 38.00 20.99 5.90
CA PRO A 14 39.14 20.38 5.25
C PRO A 14 39.24 20.80 3.78
N VAL A 15 40.47 20.85 3.26
CA VAL A 15 40.75 21.10 1.84
C VAL A 15 39.99 20.10 0.96
N GLY A 16 39.32 20.60 -0.08
CA GLY A 16 38.46 19.84 -0.98
C GLY A 16 36.99 19.80 -0.58
N THR A 17 36.61 20.38 0.55
CA THR A 17 35.19 20.47 0.96
C THR A 17 34.47 21.53 0.13
N LYS A 18 33.26 21.20 -0.31
CA LYS A 18 32.35 22.15 -0.94
C LYS A 18 31.67 23.01 0.12
N VAL A 19 31.81 24.32 -0.01
CA VAL A 19 31.34 25.33 0.93
C VAL A 19 30.72 26.49 0.15
N GLN A 20 29.92 27.30 0.80
CA GLN A 20 29.50 28.58 0.24
C GLN A 20 30.39 29.68 0.79
N ALA A 21 30.91 30.52 -0.10
CA ALA A 21 31.76 31.65 0.25
C ALA A 21 31.16 32.95 -0.29
N VAL A 22 31.35 34.05 0.44
CA VAL A 22 30.95 35.40 0.00
C VAL A 22 31.93 35.89 -1.06
N TRP A 23 31.44 36.39 -2.19
CA TRP A 23 32.26 37.02 -3.23
C TRP A 23 32.49 38.50 -2.95
N SER A 24 33.72 39.00 -3.06
CA SER A 24 34.06 40.39 -2.69
C SER A 24 33.46 41.47 -3.58
N GLU A 25 33.12 41.14 -4.83
CA GLU A 25 32.59 42.12 -5.80
C GLU A 25 31.14 42.50 -5.47
N ASP A 26 30.30 41.50 -5.17
CA ASP A 26 28.86 41.70 -4.96
C ASP A 26 28.39 41.43 -3.52
N GLY A 27 29.21 40.80 -2.68
CA GLY A 27 28.85 40.42 -1.31
C GLY A 27 27.84 39.26 -1.21
N GLU A 28 27.58 38.58 -2.32
CA GLU A 28 26.64 37.45 -2.41
C GLU A 28 27.34 36.10 -2.14
N TRP A 29 26.57 35.08 -1.72
CA TRP A 29 27.07 33.74 -1.39
C TRP A 29 27.05 32.82 -2.61
N TYR A 30 28.21 32.24 -2.95
CA TYR A 30 28.35 31.33 -4.09
C TYR A 30 28.99 30.01 -3.69
N ASP A 31 28.68 28.96 -4.44
CA ASP A 31 29.26 27.64 -4.24
C ASP A 31 30.75 27.62 -4.63
N ALA A 32 31.58 27.26 -3.67
CA ALA A 32 33.03 27.22 -3.80
C ALA A 32 33.61 25.93 -3.21
N THR A 33 34.85 25.63 -3.58
CA THR A 33 35.60 24.50 -3.03
C THR A 33 36.86 25.02 -2.35
N ILE A 34 37.13 24.57 -1.12
CA ILE A 34 38.34 24.98 -0.40
C ILE A 34 39.56 24.35 -1.07
N GLU A 35 40.48 25.18 -1.53
CA GLU A 35 41.71 24.76 -2.19
C GLU A 35 42.89 24.67 -1.23
N SER A 36 43.02 25.65 -0.31
CA SER A 36 44.05 25.61 0.71
C SER A 36 43.72 26.49 1.91
N HIS A 37 44.47 26.31 3.00
CA HIS A 37 44.34 27.12 4.21
C HIS A 37 45.37 28.24 4.22
N THR A 38 44.94 29.45 4.57
CA THR A 38 45.85 30.56 4.85
C THR A 38 45.92 30.85 6.35
N PRO A 39 46.91 31.65 6.79
CA PRO A 39 46.96 32.12 8.18
C PRO A 39 45.72 32.92 8.57
N ASN A 40 45.14 33.68 7.63
CA ASN A 40 44.01 34.56 7.88
C ASN A 40 42.65 33.95 7.51
N GLY A 41 42.60 32.94 6.62
CA GLY A 41 41.33 32.36 6.18
C GLY A 41 41.48 31.11 5.31
N TYR A 42 40.76 31.09 4.20
CA TYR A 42 40.75 30.00 3.23
C TYR A 42 40.93 30.53 1.81
N TYR A 43 41.74 29.84 1.02
CA TYR A 43 41.67 29.97 -0.43
C TYR A 43 40.54 29.10 -0.94
N VAL A 44 39.54 29.73 -1.56
CA VAL A 44 38.38 29.06 -2.16
C VAL A 44 38.39 29.26 -3.67
N THR A 45 37.99 28.24 -4.41
CA THR A 45 37.73 28.31 -5.86
C THR A 45 36.22 28.29 -6.09
N TYR A 46 35.66 29.32 -6.72
CA TYR A 46 34.24 29.36 -7.06
C TYR A 46 33.93 28.38 -8.20
N ASN A 47 32.94 27.52 -8.01
CA ASN A 47 32.65 26.43 -8.95
C ASN A 47 32.06 26.93 -10.28
N GLU A 48 31.37 28.07 -10.29
CA GLU A 48 30.70 28.62 -11.47
C GLU A 48 31.65 29.34 -12.44
N TRP A 49 32.68 30.01 -11.92
CA TRP A 49 33.60 30.83 -12.72
C TRP A 49 35.06 30.37 -12.69
N GLY A 50 35.44 29.49 -11.75
CA GLY A 50 36.82 29.05 -11.56
C GLY A 50 37.75 30.11 -10.97
N ASN A 51 37.19 31.24 -10.54
CA ASN A 51 37.94 32.30 -9.86
C ASN A 51 38.39 31.81 -8.47
N ARG A 52 39.59 32.21 -8.06
CA ARG A 52 40.19 31.87 -6.77
C ARG A 52 40.33 33.11 -5.92
N GLU A 53 39.92 33.02 -4.67
CA GLU A 53 39.94 34.14 -3.76
C GLU A 53 40.28 33.69 -2.33
N GLU A 54 40.94 34.57 -1.58
CA GLU A 54 41.17 34.38 -0.14
C GLU A 54 40.02 35.01 0.64
N VAL A 55 39.29 34.19 1.39
CA VAL A 55 38.08 34.59 2.11
C VAL A 55 38.24 34.30 3.60
N ASP A 56 37.81 35.24 4.43
CA ASP A 56 37.80 35.10 5.89
C ASP A 56 36.91 33.93 6.35
N PRO A 57 37.25 33.24 7.46
CA PRO A 57 36.44 32.14 7.99
C PRO A 57 34.99 32.50 8.28
N GLY A 58 34.72 33.76 8.66
CA GLY A 58 33.35 34.25 8.90
C GLY A 58 32.50 34.37 7.63
N ASN A 59 33.15 34.40 6.46
CA ASN A 59 32.53 34.51 5.15
C ASN A 59 32.43 33.15 4.42
N VAL A 60 32.61 32.04 5.15
CA VAL A 60 32.52 30.67 4.62
C VAL A 60 31.52 29.86 5.46
N ARG A 61 30.59 29.16 4.81
CA ARG A 61 29.60 28.28 5.46
C ARG A 61 29.48 26.92 4.77
N ALA A 62 29.05 25.91 5.51
CA ALA A 62 28.77 24.59 4.95
C ALA A 62 27.58 24.63 4.00
N ILE A 63 27.67 23.92 2.87
CA ILE A 63 26.52 23.71 1.96
C ILE A 63 25.69 22.57 2.53
N GLU A 64 24.38 22.77 2.69
CA GLU A 64 23.43 21.71 3.06
C GLU A 64 23.20 20.72 1.89
N GLU A 65 24.24 20.02 1.42
CA GLU A 65 24.12 18.95 0.41
C GLU A 65 23.27 17.76 0.91
N GLY A 66 22.93 17.71 2.21
CA GLY A 66 22.09 16.67 2.81
C GLY A 66 20.63 16.67 2.34
N ALA A 67 20.06 17.84 2.01
CA ALA A 67 18.66 17.93 1.58
C ALA A 67 18.44 17.33 0.18
N VAL A 68 19.41 17.48 -0.72
CA VAL A 68 19.31 16.96 -2.10
C VAL A 68 19.51 15.44 -2.14
N ASN A 69 20.42 14.92 -1.31
CA ASN A 69 20.68 13.48 -1.20
C ASN A 69 19.51 12.71 -0.56
N THR A 70 18.84 13.27 0.45
CA THR A 70 17.68 12.63 1.08
C THR A 70 16.47 12.53 0.15
N LEU A 71 16.21 13.55 -0.67
CA LEU A 71 15.15 13.53 -1.68
C LEU A 71 15.42 12.49 -2.78
N LEU A 72 16.65 12.40 -3.27
CA LEU A 72 17.05 11.39 -4.27
C LEU A 72 16.91 9.96 -3.74
N VAL A 73 17.27 9.73 -2.47
CA VAL A 73 17.10 8.41 -1.82
C VAL A 73 15.62 8.08 -1.66
N ALA A 74 14.79 9.04 -1.26
CA ALA A 74 13.35 8.87 -1.14
C ALA A 74 12.69 8.57 -2.51
N GLU A 75 13.12 9.25 -3.57
CA GLU A 75 12.65 9.01 -4.93
C GLU A 75 12.99 7.60 -5.42
N LYS A 76 14.24 7.17 -5.22
CA LYS A 76 14.70 5.82 -5.59
C LYS A 76 13.93 4.73 -4.85
N GLN A 77 13.63 4.94 -3.56
CA GLN A 77 12.79 4.03 -2.78
C GLN A 77 11.35 3.99 -3.32
N ALA A 78 10.75 5.16 -3.58
CA ALA A 78 9.42 5.25 -4.15
C ALA A 78 9.34 4.53 -5.51
N GLU A 79 10.32 4.70 -6.38
CA GLU A 79 10.37 4.03 -7.66
C GLU A 79 10.51 2.50 -7.51
N ALA A 80 11.38 2.03 -6.62
CA ALA A 80 11.51 0.61 -6.32
C ALA A 80 10.19 -0.01 -5.84
N THR A 81 9.43 0.69 -4.99
CA THR A 81 8.10 0.21 -4.55
C THR A 81 7.08 0.17 -5.69
N LYS A 82 7.05 1.19 -6.55
CA LYS A 82 6.18 1.21 -7.75
C LYS A 82 6.50 0.04 -8.68
N GLN A 83 7.79 -0.23 -8.92
CA GLN A 83 8.22 -1.35 -9.75
C GLN A 83 7.88 -2.70 -9.11
N ALA A 84 8.04 -2.85 -7.79
CA ALA A 84 7.66 -4.06 -7.07
C ALA A 84 6.14 -4.34 -7.14
N ILE A 85 5.31 -3.31 -6.99
CA ILE A 85 3.85 -3.41 -7.16
C ILE A 85 3.50 -3.82 -8.59
N LYS A 86 4.13 -3.19 -9.59
CA LYS A 86 3.92 -3.55 -11.01
C LYS A 86 4.28 -5.01 -11.29
N ARG A 87 5.40 -5.51 -10.75
CA ARG A 87 5.80 -6.93 -10.84
C ARG A 87 4.78 -7.86 -10.18
N LYS A 88 4.28 -7.52 -8.99
CA LYS A 88 3.24 -8.30 -8.31
C LYS A 88 1.94 -8.35 -9.11
N ILE A 89 1.51 -7.23 -9.69
CA ILE A 89 0.32 -7.19 -10.55
C ILE A 89 0.52 -8.06 -11.79
N ALA A 90 1.68 -7.97 -12.46
CA ALA A 90 2.00 -8.80 -13.62
C ALA A 90 2.01 -10.31 -13.28
N GLN A 91 2.61 -10.69 -12.15
CA GLN A 91 2.59 -12.08 -11.68
C GLN A 91 1.17 -12.57 -11.36
N ALA A 92 0.38 -11.75 -10.67
CA ALA A 92 -1.02 -12.07 -10.38
C ALA A 92 -1.85 -12.26 -11.65
N ALA A 93 -1.63 -11.42 -12.68
CA ALA A 93 -2.29 -11.55 -13.97
C ALA A 93 -1.90 -12.86 -14.69
N VAL A 94 -0.63 -13.27 -14.64
CA VAL A 94 -0.19 -14.56 -15.23
C VAL A 94 -0.81 -15.75 -14.48
N VAL A 95 -0.86 -15.72 -13.15
CA VAL A 95 -1.44 -16.80 -12.33
C VAL A 95 -2.94 -16.97 -12.60
N ASP A 96 -3.69 -15.86 -12.73
CA ASP A 96 -5.12 -15.91 -13.06
C ASP A 96 -5.39 -16.47 -14.47
N VAL A 97 -4.49 -16.22 -15.43
CA VAL A 97 -4.57 -16.83 -16.77
C VAL A 97 -4.26 -18.33 -16.72
N GLN A 98 -3.25 -18.76 -15.96
CA GLN A 98 -2.90 -20.18 -15.85
C GLN A 98 -4.03 -21.01 -15.20
N SER A 99 -4.68 -20.50 -14.15
CA SER A 99 -5.82 -21.16 -13.51
C SER A 99 -7.05 -21.26 -14.42
N ARG A 100 -7.17 -20.34 -15.40
CA ARG A 100 -8.24 -20.34 -16.40
C ARG A 100 -8.03 -21.35 -17.55
N THR A 101 -6.79 -21.68 -17.88
CA THR A 101 -6.50 -22.62 -18.97
C THR A 101 -6.78 -24.06 -18.57
N LEU A 102 -7.37 -24.86 -19.48
CA LEU A 102 -7.59 -26.28 -19.23
C LEU A 102 -6.23 -27.01 -19.13
N PRO A 103 -6.00 -27.84 -18.09
CA PRO A 103 -4.77 -28.59 -17.94
C PRO A 103 -4.44 -29.41 -19.20
N ALA A 104 -3.17 -29.42 -19.60
CA ALA A 104 -2.73 -30.08 -20.84
C ALA A 104 -3.16 -31.56 -20.92
N LYS A 105 -3.22 -32.27 -19.78
CA LYS A 105 -3.64 -33.68 -19.68
C LYS A 105 -5.14 -33.92 -19.97
N LEU A 106 -5.97 -32.88 -19.93
CA LEU A 106 -7.41 -32.94 -20.19
C LEU A 106 -7.79 -32.37 -21.56
N ARG A 107 -6.81 -32.06 -22.42
CA ARG A 107 -7.08 -31.70 -23.82
C ARG A 107 -7.59 -32.93 -24.58
N ILE A 108 -8.62 -32.71 -25.39
CA ILE A 108 -9.24 -33.75 -26.21
C ILE A 108 -8.56 -33.68 -27.57
N GLU A 109 -7.90 -34.76 -27.97
CA GLU A 109 -7.33 -34.89 -29.31
C GLU A 109 -8.42 -35.47 -30.24
N PRO A 110 -8.44 -35.09 -31.53
CA PRO A 110 -9.42 -35.61 -32.50
C PRO A 110 -9.36 -37.14 -32.66
N ASP A 111 -8.18 -37.75 -32.49
CA ASP A 111 -7.90 -39.18 -32.69
C ASP A 111 -8.25 -40.08 -31.49
N ASP A 112 -8.65 -39.52 -30.34
CA ASP A 112 -9.02 -40.32 -29.16
C ASP A 112 -10.31 -41.16 -29.40
N PRO A 113 -10.44 -42.35 -28.78
CA PRO A 113 -11.68 -43.13 -28.81
C PRO A 113 -12.82 -42.39 -28.10
N GLU A 114 -14.06 -42.56 -28.56
CA GLU A 114 -15.23 -41.78 -28.09
C GLU A 114 -15.45 -41.87 -26.56
N ASP A 115 -15.22 -43.02 -25.95
CA ASP A 115 -15.32 -43.19 -24.49
C ASP A 115 -14.32 -42.32 -23.71
N VAL A 116 -13.09 -42.16 -24.23
CA VAL A 116 -12.06 -41.30 -23.65
C VAL A 116 -12.43 -39.82 -23.84
N LYS A 117 -12.99 -39.45 -25.01
CA LYS A 117 -13.49 -38.10 -25.26
C LYS A 117 -14.62 -37.74 -24.29
N ILE A 118 -15.58 -38.64 -24.06
CA ILE A 118 -16.69 -38.43 -23.11
C ILE A 118 -16.16 -38.27 -21.67
N ALA A 119 -15.25 -39.15 -21.25
CA ALA A 119 -14.63 -39.06 -19.92
C ALA A 119 -13.84 -37.75 -19.73
N LYS A 120 -13.06 -37.32 -20.73
CA LYS A 120 -12.35 -36.03 -20.72
C LYS A 120 -13.32 -34.84 -20.68
N ARG A 121 -14.38 -34.84 -21.49
CA ARG A 121 -15.43 -33.80 -21.48
C ARG A 121 -16.08 -33.65 -20.11
N LYS A 122 -16.41 -34.77 -19.44
CA LYS A 122 -16.96 -34.75 -18.08
C LYS A 122 -16.00 -34.14 -17.06
N LYS A 123 -14.70 -34.47 -17.15
CA LYS A 123 -13.64 -33.90 -16.29
C LYS A 123 -13.42 -32.40 -16.56
N ILE A 124 -13.45 -31.98 -17.83
CA ILE A 124 -13.38 -30.56 -18.23
C ILE A 124 -14.57 -29.78 -17.66
N HIS A 125 -15.79 -30.33 -17.75
CA HIS A 125 -16.98 -29.69 -17.20
C HIS A 125 -16.87 -29.52 -15.68
N ALA A 126 -16.44 -30.55 -14.96
CA ALA A 126 -16.22 -30.48 -13.51
C ALA A 126 -15.16 -29.43 -13.14
N PHE A 127 -14.04 -29.38 -13.88
CA PHE A 127 -12.98 -28.39 -13.67
C PHE A 127 -13.49 -26.96 -13.92
N LYS A 128 -14.14 -26.70 -15.05
CA LYS A 128 -14.71 -25.38 -15.39
C LYS A 128 -15.78 -24.95 -14.40
N SER A 129 -16.59 -25.89 -13.91
CA SER A 129 -17.60 -25.64 -12.88
C SER A 129 -16.95 -25.20 -11.56
N LYS A 130 -15.91 -25.91 -11.11
CA LYS A 130 -15.14 -25.54 -9.90
C LYS A 130 -14.56 -24.14 -9.99
N VAL A 131 -13.91 -23.80 -11.12
CA VAL A 131 -13.35 -22.46 -11.36
C VAL A 131 -14.44 -21.38 -11.32
N ARG A 132 -15.63 -21.65 -11.89
CA ARG A 132 -16.77 -20.71 -11.83
C ARG A 132 -17.23 -20.46 -10.39
N PHE A 133 -17.29 -21.49 -9.56
CA PHE A 133 -17.65 -21.35 -8.15
C PHE A 133 -16.61 -20.54 -7.37
N GLU A 134 -15.32 -20.81 -7.58
CA GLU A 134 -14.23 -20.06 -6.96
C GLU A 134 -14.25 -18.57 -7.34
N GLN A 135 -14.54 -18.25 -8.60
CA GLN A 135 -14.73 -16.85 -9.03
C GLN A 135 -15.91 -16.17 -8.32
N LEU A 136 -17.04 -16.87 -8.15
CA LEU A 136 -18.17 -16.34 -7.39
C LEU A 136 -17.82 -16.12 -5.91
N GLU A 137 -17.07 -17.03 -5.30
CA GLU A 137 -16.60 -16.89 -3.92
C GLU A 137 -15.65 -15.70 -3.76
N VAL A 138 -14.66 -15.56 -4.66
CA VAL A 138 -13.74 -14.42 -4.69
C VAL A 138 -14.50 -13.09 -4.85
N THR A 139 -15.50 -13.02 -5.74
CA THR A 139 -16.30 -11.79 -5.91
C THR A 139 -17.15 -11.47 -4.68
N GLN A 140 -17.71 -12.49 -4.00
CA GLN A 140 -18.40 -12.29 -2.73
C GLN A 140 -17.45 -11.81 -1.62
N ASN A 141 -16.28 -12.44 -1.47
CA ASN A 141 -15.28 -12.08 -0.48
C ASN A 141 -14.74 -10.65 -0.71
N LYS A 142 -14.45 -10.28 -1.97
CA LYS A 142 -14.11 -8.89 -2.33
C LYS A 142 -15.19 -7.90 -1.92
N ARG A 143 -16.46 -8.23 -2.15
CA ARG A 143 -17.60 -7.39 -1.76
C ARG A 143 -17.72 -7.27 -0.23
N GLN A 144 -17.51 -8.37 0.50
CA GLN A 144 -17.49 -8.37 1.97
C GLN A 144 -16.34 -7.50 2.52
N ASN A 145 -15.13 -7.67 2.01
CA ASN A 145 -13.97 -6.86 2.41
C ASN A 145 -14.17 -5.38 2.09
N ALA A 146 -14.68 -5.04 0.90
CA ALA A 146 -14.99 -3.66 0.54
C ALA A 146 -16.04 -3.04 1.49
N TRP A 147 -17.04 -3.82 1.90
CA TRP A 147 -18.03 -3.36 2.87
C TRP A 147 -17.44 -3.16 4.28
N GLN A 148 -16.58 -4.07 4.75
CA GLN A 148 -15.85 -3.89 6.01
C GLN A 148 -14.97 -2.62 5.98
N GLN A 149 -14.24 -2.39 4.88
CA GLN A 149 -13.41 -1.19 4.69
C GLN A 149 -14.25 0.09 4.68
N PHE A 150 -15.45 0.06 4.09
CA PHE A 150 -16.39 1.19 4.16
C PHE A 150 -16.84 1.48 5.60
N GLN A 151 -17.05 0.45 6.42
CA GLN A 151 -17.39 0.63 7.82
C GLN A 151 -16.24 1.24 8.64
N THR A 152 -14.99 0.79 8.45
CA THR A 152 -13.82 1.31 9.17
C THR A 152 -13.44 2.71 8.71
N THR A 153 -13.56 3.02 7.41
CA THR A 153 -13.25 4.34 6.84
C THR A 153 -14.20 5.42 7.36
N LYS A 154 -15.47 5.09 7.64
CA LYS A 154 -16.46 6.02 8.21
C LYS A 154 -16.12 6.53 9.62
N GLY A 155 -15.15 5.93 10.31
CA GLY A 155 -14.71 6.35 11.65
C GLY A 155 -13.51 7.30 11.69
N ARG A 156 -12.70 7.38 10.62
CA ARG A 156 -11.45 8.19 10.60
C ARG A 156 -11.60 9.59 10.01
N ALA A 157 -12.62 9.85 9.20
CA ALA A 157 -12.87 11.18 8.63
C ALA A 157 -13.87 11.98 9.49
N LYS A 158 -13.50 12.34 10.72
CA LYS A 158 -14.16 13.47 11.38
C LYS A 158 -13.57 14.76 10.80
N LYS A 159 -14.03 15.16 9.61
CA LYS A 159 -13.85 16.54 9.15
C LYS A 159 -14.67 17.40 10.10
N VAL A 160 -13.99 18.19 10.93
CA VAL A 160 -14.63 19.14 11.84
C VAL A 160 -15.51 20.06 10.99
N GLY A 161 -16.83 20.02 11.16
CA GLY A 161 -17.76 20.94 10.47
C GLY A 161 -19.00 20.34 9.79
N PHE A 162 -19.19 19.02 9.72
CA PHE A 162 -20.42 18.45 9.13
C PHE A 162 -21.22 17.63 10.15
N PHE A 163 -22.32 18.21 10.66
CA PHE A 163 -23.42 17.55 11.39
C PHE A 163 -23.04 16.66 12.58
N SER A 164 -22.20 17.13 13.50
CA SER A 164 -21.94 16.44 14.79
C SER A 164 -23.08 16.54 15.82
N GLY A 165 -24.22 17.17 15.49
CA GLY A 165 -25.28 17.49 16.46
C GLY A 165 -26.52 16.60 16.48
N ARG A 166 -26.73 15.67 15.53
CA ARG A 166 -27.91 14.79 15.55
C ARG A 166 -27.55 13.42 16.12
N LYS A 167 -28.22 13.03 17.21
CA LYS A 167 -28.12 11.70 17.81
C LYS A 167 -28.36 10.63 16.73
N ARG A 168 -27.43 9.70 16.61
CA ARG A 168 -27.52 8.54 15.71
C ARG A 168 -28.50 7.53 16.30
N GLU A 169 -29.79 7.75 16.14
CA GLU A 169 -30.77 6.69 16.37
C GLU A 169 -30.78 5.74 15.16
N SER A 170 -30.89 4.44 15.42
CA SER A 170 -30.90 3.42 14.36
C SER A 170 -32.12 3.65 13.47
N ILE A 171 -31.91 3.67 12.15
CA ILE A 171 -32.98 3.67 11.13
C ILE A 171 -33.86 2.41 11.19
N PHE A 172 -33.48 1.43 12.00
CA PHE A 172 -34.23 0.21 12.34
C PHE A 172 -34.71 0.19 13.79
N LYS A 173 -34.58 1.30 14.52
CA LYS A 173 -35.14 1.40 15.87
C LYS A 173 -36.65 1.39 15.73
N SER A 174 -37.28 0.38 16.29
CA SER A 174 -38.74 0.30 16.34
C SER A 174 -39.28 1.54 17.06
N PRO A 175 -40.27 2.26 16.50
CA PRO A 175 -40.95 3.33 17.19
C PRO A 175 -41.61 2.80 18.47
N ASP A 176 -41.66 3.62 19.53
CA ASP A 176 -42.34 3.28 20.79
C ASP A 176 -43.88 3.22 20.65
N ASP A 177 -44.42 3.52 19.45
CA ASP A 177 -45.82 3.39 19.11
C ASP A 177 -46.20 1.93 18.77
N PRO A 178 -47.23 1.34 19.39
CA PRO A 178 -47.63 -0.07 19.17
C PRO A 178 -48.17 -0.38 17.76
N LYS A 179 -48.19 0.60 16.86
CA LYS A 179 -48.64 0.48 15.46
C LYS A 179 -47.56 0.89 14.44
N GLY A 180 -46.34 1.17 14.90
CA GLY A 180 -45.21 1.58 14.06
C GLY A 180 -44.71 0.45 13.17
N LYS A 181 -45.02 0.47 11.86
CA LYS A 181 -44.40 -0.43 10.87
C LYS A 181 -43.04 0.11 10.45
N VAL A 182 -41.99 -0.68 10.66
CA VAL A 182 -40.66 -0.49 10.06
C VAL A 182 -40.38 -1.62 9.08
N GLY A 183 -40.04 -1.29 7.83
CA GLY A 183 -39.68 -2.27 6.81
C GLY A 183 -38.96 -1.63 5.64
N VAL A 184 -37.82 -2.21 5.26
CA VAL A 184 -37.20 -1.98 3.95
C VAL A 184 -37.91 -2.90 2.97
N THR A 185 -38.92 -2.39 2.28
CA THR A 185 -39.52 -3.12 1.17
C THR A 185 -38.52 -3.13 0.01
N GLY A 186 -38.05 -4.32 -0.39
CA GLY A 186 -37.43 -4.51 -1.72
C GLY A 186 -35.99 -5.02 -1.83
N SER A 187 -35.36 -5.59 -0.79
CA SER A 187 -34.09 -6.33 -0.98
C SER A 187 -34.18 -7.76 -0.43
N GLY A 188 -35.04 -8.56 -1.07
CA GLY A 188 -35.20 -9.99 -0.83
C GLY A 188 -34.04 -10.85 -1.36
N LYS A 189 -32.83 -10.61 -0.86
CA LYS A 189 -31.73 -11.58 -0.97
C LYS A 189 -31.05 -11.67 0.39
N GLY A 190 -31.65 -12.46 1.28
CA GLY A 190 -31.03 -12.82 2.55
C GLY A 190 -29.64 -13.40 2.33
N LEU A 191 -28.74 -13.13 3.27
CA LEU A 191 -27.44 -13.79 3.38
C LEU A 191 -27.71 -15.31 3.38
N THR A 192 -27.04 -16.07 2.53
CA THR A 192 -27.18 -17.54 2.51
C THR A 192 -26.82 -18.07 3.89
N GLU A 193 -27.83 -18.55 4.62
CA GLU A 193 -27.62 -19.19 5.91
C GLU A 193 -26.96 -20.54 5.65
N PHE A 194 -25.70 -20.65 6.05
CA PHE A 194 -25.03 -21.94 6.09
C PHE A 194 -25.69 -22.75 7.19
N GLN A 195 -26.61 -23.66 6.83
CA GLN A 195 -27.05 -24.72 7.71
C GLN A 195 -25.80 -25.47 8.20
N ARG A 196 -25.51 -25.34 9.50
CA ARG A 196 -24.47 -26.11 10.16
C ARG A 196 -24.80 -27.58 9.91
N ARG A 197 -23.96 -28.29 9.15
CA ARG A 197 -24.19 -29.72 8.88
C ARG A 197 -24.27 -30.46 10.21
N GLU A 198 -25.49 -30.80 10.60
CA GLU A 198 -25.72 -31.66 11.75
C GLU A 198 -25.44 -33.11 11.35
N LYS A 199 -24.76 -33.79 12.27
CA LYS A 199 -24.23 -35.13 12.08
C LYS A 199 -25.42 -36.08 12.15
N HIS A 200 -25.70 -36.83 11.08
CA HIS A 200 -26.77 -37.83 11.10
C HIS A 200 -26.45 -38.92 12.12
N LEU A 201 -27.15 -38.89 13.26
CA LEU A 201 -27.15 -39.97 14.23
C LEU A 201 -28.13 -41.04 13.73
N HIS A 202 -27.60 -42.19 13.33
CA HIS A 202 -28.44 -43.34 12.98
C HIS A 202 -28.98 -43.96 14.28
N LEU A 203 -30.18 -43.56 14.71
CA LEU A 203 -30.93 -44.38 15.67
C LEU A 203 -31.57 -45.54 14.92
N LYS A 204 -31.00 -46.72 15.15
CA LYS A 204 -31.57 -48.01 14.78
C LYS A 204 -32.89 -48.18 15.55
N ALA A 205 -34.01 -48.15 14.82
CA ALA A 205 -35.33 -48.47 15.36
C ALA A 205 -35.32 -49.92 15.88
N GLY A 206 -35.49 -50.09 17.18
CA GLY A 206 -35.89 -51.37 17.77
C GLY A 206 -37.38 -51.52 17.61
N GLY A 207 -37.81 -52.55 16.87
CA GLY A 207 -39.20 -52.96 16.80
C GLY A 207 -39.63 -53.57 18.13
N ALA A 208 -40.76 -53.13 18.65
CA ALA A 208 -41.55 -53.86 19.64
C ALA A 208 -43.00 -53.75 19.19
N ASP A 209 -43.46 -54.81 18.53
CA ASP A 209 -44.88 -55.16 18.46
C ASP A 209 -45.41 -55.29 19.89
N SER A 210 -46.59 -54.74 20.14
CA SER A 210 -47.40 -55.06 21.31
C SER A 210 -48.84 -55.08 20.84
N GLU A 211 -49.30 -56.30 20.60
CA GLU A 211 -50.66 -56.70 20.28
C GLU A 211 -51.30 -57.19 21.58
N GLU A 212 -52.24 -56.42 22.13
CA GLU A 212 -53.49 -56.84 22.78
C GLU A 212 -54.32 -55.61 23.19
#